data_AF-Q30R06-F1
#
_entry.id   AF-Q30R06-F1
#
_cell.length_a   1.000
_cell.length_b   1.000
_cell.length_c   1.000
_cell.angle_alpha   90.00
_cell.angle_beta   90.00
_cell.angle_gamma   90.00
#
_symmetry.space_group_name_H-M   'P 1'
#
loop_
_entity.id
_entity.type
_entity.pdbx_description
1 polymer ?
#
loop_
_entity_poly.entity_id
_entity_poly.type
_entity_poly.pdbx_seq_one_letter_code
_entity_poly.pdbx_strand_id
1 'polypeptide(L)'
;MKKIKITGAFIFIFSIILAFIFNFTSKNISEYNNKIAVMNIQKNFTQEISKNIFYSYKHQDDSFQTLDNSIKLFLESMSDEDIGLQKNEKIRKLWNKFYLHVQNFRDHVKRESIYSNIILEKEIKEIYNINLELILESDLFIEQQIKLFNKTQNSYKTIQYILFLVLVLLLLYLFTQLKIVMNFIQKFLSTSKEIISNSSIKTLKPLDIQESNNEIFEAEENFNLLIKKINSSIESSSNSMEYTYKSLEIVEQNIENLVELIYAMNENSRDKELRKKEDAIIQSFEELGSSMKKLINLKNELDDLISYTKS
;
A
#
# COMPACT_ATOMS: atom_id res chain seq x y z
N MET A 1 -3.68 -14.76 -0.62
CA MET A 1 -4.44 -13.52 -0.37
C MET A 1 -3.99 -12.78 0.89
N LYS A 2 -3.67 -13.46 2.02
CA LYS A 2 -3.19 -12.75 3.23
C LYS A 2 -1.95 -11.89 2.95
N LYS A 3 -0.98 -12.44 2.20
CA LYS A 3 0.25 -11.73 1.78
C LYS A 3 -0.04 -10.46 0.97
N ILE A 4 -1.01 -10.49 0.05
CA ILE A 4 -1.41 -9.34 -0.77
C ILE A 4 -2.07 -8.27 0.12
N LYS A 5 -3.01 -8.66 1.00
CA LYS A 5 -3.67 -7.73 1.93
C LYS A 5 -2.66 -7.03 2.85
N ILE A 6 -1.71 -7.80 3.40
CA ILE A 6 -0.65 -7.27 4.26
C ILE A 6 0.27 -6.30 3.48
N THR A 7 0.71 -6.70 2.28
CA THR A 7 1.54 -5.84 1.42
C THR A 7 0.82 -4.53 1.07
N GLY A 8 -0.46 -4.60 0.71
CA GLY A 8 -1.28 -3.42 0.45
C GLY A 8 -1.42 -2.49 1.66
N ALA A 9 -1.61 -3.06 2.87
CA ALA A 9 -1.65 -2.28 4.10
C ALA A 9 -0.31 -1.56 4.37
N PHE A 10 0.83 -2.24 4.16
CA PHE A 10 2.14 -1.60 4.28
C PHE A 10 2.33 -0.45 3.29
N ILE A 11 1.94 -0.63 2.02
CA ILE A 11 2.01 0.44 1.01
C ILE A 11 1.20 1.66 1.47
N PHE A 12 -0.02 1.45 1.97
CA PHE A 12 -0.86 2.53 2.46
C PHE A 12 -0.24 3.26 3.66
N ILE A 13 0.23 2.51 4.67
CA ILE A 13 0.85 3.08 5.88
C ILE A 13 2.12 3.86 5.52
N PHE A 14 3.01 3.28 4.72
CA PHE A 14 4.25 3.96 4.33
C PHE A 14 3.99 5.20 3.46
N SER A 15 2.94 5.19 2.64
CA SER A 15 2.53 6.38 1.86
C SER A 15 2.09 7.53 2.78
N ILE A 16 1.31 7.23 3.84
CA ILE A 16 0.90 8.23 4.83
C ILE A 16 2.11 8.78 5.58
N ILE A 17 3.01 7.90 6.03
CA ILE A 17 4.24 8.30 6.73
C ILE A 17 5.09 9.21 5.84
N LEU A 18 5.26 8.85 4.57
CA LEU A 18 6.02 9.65 3.61
C LEU A 18 5.40 11.04 3.41
N ALA A 19 4.09 11.11 3.22
CA ALA A 19 3.36 12.37 3.08
C ALA A 19 3.49 13.25 4.34
N PHE A 20 3.40 12.64 5.52
CA PHE A 20 3.57 13.35 6.79
C PHE A 20 4.99 13.91 6.94
N ILE A 21 6.02 13.10 6.69
CA ILE A 21 7.42 13.55 6.74
C ILE A 21 7.66 14.68 5.74
N PHE A 22 7.13 14.56 4.52
CA PHE A 22 7.24 15.60 3.50
C PHE A 22 6.63 16.93 3.96
N ASN A 23 5.40 16.89 4.47
CA ASN A 23 4.70 18.09 4.95
C ASN A 23 5.43 18.72 6.15
N PHE A 24 5.83 17.91 7.13
CA PHE A 24 6.62 18.35 8.28
C PHE A 24 7.93 19.04 7.84
N THR A 25 8.64 18.43 6.90
CA THR A 25 9.90 18.96 6.36
C THR A 25 9.68 20.30 5.66
N SER A 26 8.63 20.41 4.84
CA SER A 26 8.28 21.64 4.12
C SER A 26 7.96 22.79 5.09
N LYS A 27 7.12 22.52 6.09
CA LYS A 27 6.79 23.50 7.14
C LYS A 27 8.03 23.94 7.91
N ASN A 28 8.86 22.99 8.33
CA ASN A 28 10.10 23.27 9.07
C ASN A 28 11.09 24.12 8.25
N ILE A 29 11.20 23.89 6.93
CA ILE A 29 12.01 24.73 6.02
C ILE A 29 11.47 26.16 5.96
N SER A 30 10.16 26.33 5.81
CA SER A 30 9.55 27.67 5.77
C SER A 30 9.78 28.44 7.06
N GLU A 31 9.53 27.80 8.22
CA GLU A 31 9.76 28.41 9.53
C GLU A 31 11.23 28.77 9.72
N TYR A 32 12.14 27.86 9.37
CA TYR A 32 13.57 28.10 9.50
C TYR A 32 14.08 29.24 8.61
N ASN A 33 13.62 29.31 7.36
CA ASN A 33 13.96 30.41 6.44
C ASN A 33 13.49 31.75 7.00
N ASN A 34 12.33 31.80 7.64
CA ASN A 34 11.87 33.00 8.33
C ASN A 34 12.81 33.39 9.49
N LYS A 35 13.30 32.43 10.29
CA LYS A 35 14.27 32.72 11.36
C LYS A 35 15.56 33.35 10.80
N ILE A 36 16.08 32.79 9.72
CA ILE A 36 17.28 33.32 9.06
C ILE A 36 17.04 34.70 8.45
N ALA A 37 15.86 34.96 7.90
CA ALA A 37 15.50 36.28 7.41
C ALA A 37 15.49 37.31 8.54
N VAL A 38 14.87 36.99 9.69
CA VAL A 38 14.87 37.85 10.89
C VAL A 38 16.29 38.15 11.38
N MET A 39 17.16 37.13 11.47
CA MET A 39 18.56 37.33 11.88
C MET A 39 19.33 38.26 10.92
N ASN A 40 19.11 38.13 9.61
CA ASN A 40 19.74 39.03 8.64
C ASN A 40 19.19 40.46 8.72
N ILE A 41 17.89 40.62 8.96
CA ILE A 41 17.28 41.93 9.19
C ILE A 41 17.90 42.62 10.43
N GLN A 42 18.04 41.89 11.55
CA GLN A 42 18.70 42.40 12.76
C GLN A 42 20.14 42.85 12.50
N LYS A 43 20.92 42.05 11.75
CA LYS A 43 22.28 42.40 11.31
C LYS A 43 22.30 43.67 10.44
N ASN A 44 21.36 43.79 9.50
CA ASN A 44 21.31 44.94 8.60
C ASN A 44 20.98 46.24 9.34
N PHE A 45 20.08 46.20 10.33
CA PHE A 45 19.74 47.38 11.10
C PHE A 45 20.94 48.03 11.76
N THR A 46 21.98 47.27 12.13
CA THR A 46 23.10 47.87 12.88
C THR A 46 24.14 48.48 11.98
N GLN A 47 24.21 47.97 10.75
CA GLN A 47 24.86 48.66 9.64
C GLN A 47 24.13 49.97 9.32
N GLU A 48 22.79 49.97 9.25
CA GLU A 48 22.00 51.17 9.02
C GLU A 48 22.16 52.20 10.14
N ILE A 49 22.09 51.78 11.40
CA ILE A 49 22.32 52.64 12.57
C ILE A 49 23.73 53.24 12.50
N SER A 50 24.76 52.43 12.25
CA SER A 50 26.14 52.91 12.14
C SER A 50 26.32 53.90 10.99
N LYS A 51 25.69 53.64 9.84
CA LYS A 51 25.72 54.54 8.67
C LYS A 51 25.03 55.86 8.97
N ASN A 52 23.85 55.83 9.59
CA ASN A 52 23.11 57.03 9.96
C ASN A 52 23.90 57.87 10.98
N ILE A 53 24.55 57.24 11.96
CA ILE A 53 25.42 57.92 12.92
C ILE A 53 26.60 58.61 12.23
N PHE A 54 27.27 57.91 11.30
CA PHE A 54 28.37 58.50 10.55
C PHE A 54 27.92 59.66 9.64
N TYR A 55 26.73 59.53 9.04
CA TYR A 55 26.15 60.58 8.20
C TYR A 55 25.79 61.83 9.01
N SER A 56 25.08 61.67 10.13
CA SER A 56 24.71 62.76 11.04
C SER A 56 25.91 63.44 11.68
N TYR A 57 27.00 62.70 11.95
CA TYR A 57 28.24 63.32 12.42
C TYR A 57 28.86 64.27 11.39
N LYS A 58 28.82 63.89 10.11
CA LYS A 58 29.35 64.72 9.01
C LYS A 58 28.44 65.89 8.64
N HIS A 59 27.14 65.79 8.87
CA HIS A 59 26.12 66.78 8.50
C HIS A 59 25.29 67.13 9.74
N GLN A 60 25.83 68.04 10.57
CA GLN A 60 25.30 68.36 11.91
C GLN A 60 23.92 69.05 11.89
N ASP A 61 23.46 69.53 10.73
CA ASP A 61 22.18 70.23 10.55
C ASP A 61 21.00 69.31 10.15
N ASP A 62 21.25 68.01 9.94
CA ASP A 62 20.23 67.07 9.48
C ASP A 62 19.41 66.44 10.62
N SER A 63 18.11 66.20 10.35
CA SER A 63 17.17 65.56 11.28
C SER A 63 17.56 64.12 11.65
N PHE A 64 17.58 63.81 12.95
CA PHE A 64 17.82 62.45 13.50
C PHE A 64 16.67 61.46 13.26
N GLN A 65 15.63 61.84 12.51
CA GLN A 65 14.42 61.03 12.33
C GLN A 65 14.70 59.67 11.67
N THR A 66 15.67 59.59 10.75
CA THR A 66 16.08 58.32 10.12
C THR A 66 16.82 57.41 11.10
N LEU A 67 17.68 57.96 11.94
CA LEU A 67 18.37 57.23 13.02
C LEU A 67 17.38 56.69 14.05
N ASP A 68 16.47 57.54 14.54
CA ASP A 68 15.46 57.15 15.52
C ASP A 68 14.53 56.06 14.96
N ASN A 69 14.16 56.13 13.68
CA ASN A 69 13.39 55.08 13.01
C ASN A 69 14.16 53.75 12.91
N SER A 70 15.44 53.76 12.50
CA SER A 70 16.26 52.53 12.44
C SER A 70 16.44 51.90 13.83
N ILE A 71 16.62 52.72 14.88
CA ILE A 71 16.70 52.22 16.27
C ILE A 71 15.37 51.61 16.69
N LYS A 72 14.24 52.25 16.37
CA LYS A 72 12.91 51.73 16.70
C LYS A 72 12.65 50.38 16.03
N LEU A 73 12.89 50.28 14.72
CA LEU A 73 12.71 49.03 13.96
C LEU A 73 13.64 47.92 14.45
N PHE A 74 14.87 48.28 14.85
CA PHE A 74 15.79 47.34 15.48
C PHE A 74 15.22 46.78 16.79
N LEU A 75 14.75 47.64 17.70
CA LEU A 75 14.19 47.22 18.99
C LEU A 75 12.92 46.37 18.82
N GLU A 76 12.05 46.72 17.87
CA GLU A 76 10.89 45.90 17.51
C GLU A 76 11.31 44.52 16.99
N SER A 77 12.31 44.46 16.11
CA SER A 77 12.85 43.18 15.62
C SER A 77 13.56 42.35 16.69
N MET A 78 14.00 42.98 17.77
CA MET A 78 14.65 42.35 18.92
C MET A 78 13.64 41.98 20.04
N SER A 79 12.36 42.32 19.90
CA SER A 79 11.34 41.91 20.89
C SER A 79 11.02 40.41 20.84
N ASP A 80 11.40 39.73 19.75
CA ASP A 80 11.20 38.29 19.57
C ASP A 80 12.47 37.51 19.95
N GLU A 81 12.60 37.18 21.24
CA GLU A 81 13.76 36.48 21.81
C GLU A 81 13.95 35.06 21.24
N ASP A 82 12.90 34.46 20.67
CA ASP A 82 12.92 33.07 20.22
C ASP A 82 13.46 32.85 18.81
N ILE A 83 13.61 33.92 18.03
CA ILE A 83 13.86 33.83 16.59
C ILE A 83 15.15 34.56 16.16
N GLY A 84 15.71 35.42 17.01
CA GLY A 84 16.82 36.32 16.67
C GLY A 84 18.26 35.88 17.02
N LEU A 85 19.20 36.75 16.64
CA LEU A 85 20.63 36.66 16.97
C LEU A 85 20.92 36.68 18.49
N GLN A 86 19.94 37.13 19.27
CA GLN A 86 19.96 37.27 20.73
C GLN A 86 20.16 35.96 21.48
N LYS A 87 19.88 34.83 20.83
CA LYS A 87 20.15 33.49 21.37
C LYS A 87 21.63 33.24 21.62
N ASN A 88 22.50 33.93 20.88
CA ASN A 88 23.93 33.87 21.13
C ASN A 88 24.31 34.91 22.20
N GLU A 89 24.86 34.43 23.31
CA GLU A 89 25.24 35.29 24.45
C GLU A 89 26.29 36.35 24.07
N LYS A 90 27.24 35.99 23.20
CA LYS A 90 28.29 36.91 22.73
C LYS A 90 27.68 38.02 21.87
N ILE A 91 26.83 37.66 20.91
CA ILE A 91 26.14 38.63 20.06
C ILE A 91 25.24 39.54 20.91
N ARG A 92 24.51 39.00 21.89
CA ARG A 92 23.70 39.79 22.83
C ARG A 92 24.53 40.80 23.63
N LYS A 93 25.70 40.39 24.15
CA LYS A 93 26.62 41.29 24.87
C LYS A 93 27.14 42.40 23.96
N LEU A 94 27.53 42.05 22.73
CA LEU A 94 27.98 43.01 21.72
C LEU A 94 26.85 43.98 21.34
N TRP A 95 25.61 43.50 21.20
CA TRP A 95 24.45 44.35 20.94
C TRP A 95 24.21 45.37 22.04
N ASN A 96 24.24 44.93 23.29
CA ASN A 96 24.04 45.83 24.42
C ASN A 96 25.14 46.89 24.48
N LYS A 97 26.39 46.50 24.20
CA LYS A 97 27.52 47.44 24.13
C LYS A 97 27.34 48.43 22.99
N PHE A 98 27.00 47.95 21.79
CA PHE A 98 26.73 48.79 20.62
C PHE A 98 25.62 49.80 20.91
N TYR A 99 24.49 49.33 21.43
CA TYR A 99 23.34 50.18 21.75
C TYR A 99 23.69 51.25 22.80
N LEU A 100 24.48 50.91 23.82
CA LEU A 100 24.96 51.88 24.79
C LEU A 100 25.76 53.02 24.14
N HIS A 101 26.71 52.69 23.25
CA HIS A 101 27.49 53.70 22.52
C HIS A 101 26.62 54.54 21.58
N VAL A 102 25.62 53.93 20.93
CA VAL A 102 24.64 54.65 20.12
C VAL A 102 23.84 55.67 20.95
N GLN A 103 23.41 55.31 22.16
CA GLN A 103 22.72 56.24 23.06
C GLN A 103 23.66 57.35 23.54
N ASN A 104 24.90 57.01 23.93
CA ASN A 104 25.90 58.00 24.31
C ASN A 104 26.18 59.00 23.19
N PHE A 105 26.32 58.53 21.95
CA PHE A 105 26.43 59.40 20.77
C PHE A 105 25.24 60.36 20.67
N ARG A 106 24.01 59.84 20.73
CA ARG A 106 22.78 60.64 20.67
C ARG A 106 22.72 61.73 21.76
N ASP A 107 23.18 61.43 22.97
CA ASP A 107 23.19 62.38 24.09
C ASP A 107 24.33 63.39 23.99
N HIS A 108 25.48 63.01 23.43
CA HIS A 108 26.62 63.91 23.22
C HIS A 108 26.39 64.88 22.08
N VAL A 109 25.68 64.48 21.02
CA VAL A 109 25.35 65.38 19.90
C VAL A 109 24.41 66.51 20.32
N LYS A 110 23.57 66.29 21.33
CA LYS A 110 22.64 67.31 21.87
C LYS A 110 23.30 68.31 22.83
N ARG A 111 24.55 68.06 23.27
CA ARG A 111 25.24 68.87 24.29
C ARG A 111 26.42 69.61 23.64
N GLU A 112 26.23 70.88 23.31
CA GLU A 112 27.32 71.74 22.85
C GLU A 112 28.33 71.98 23.99
N SER A 113 29.57 71.52 23.83
CA SER A 113 30.67 71.82 24.75
C SER A 113 32.00 71.88 24.00
N ILE A 114 33.01 72.50 24.60
CA ILE A 114 34.35 72.70 24.01
C ILE A 114 35.07 71.36 23.72
N TYR A 115 34.67 70.26 24.36
CA TYR A 115 35.25 68.92 24.17
C TYR A 115 34.33 67.96 23.39
N SER A 116 33.18 68.43 22.89
CA SER A 116 32.16 67.60 22.23
C SER A 116 32.73 66.81 21.05
N ASN A 117 33.57 67.43 20.22
CA ASN A 117 34.14 66.80 19.02
C ASN A 117 35.05 65.61 19.35
N ILE A 118 35.90 65.70 20.38
CA ILE A 118 36.82 64.62 20.76
C ILE A 118 36.03 63.42 21.33
N ILE A 119 35.00 63.71 22.14
CA ILE A 119 34.13 62.68 22.73
C ILE A 119 33.31 62.00 21.63
N LEU A 120 32.75 62.76 20.69
CA LEU A 120 31.97 62.23 19.56
C LEU A 120 32.81 61.37 18.63
N GLU A 121 34.02 61.80 18.28
CA GLU A 121 34.93 61.01 17.43
C GLU A 121 35.29 59.67 18.07
N LYS A 122 35.51 59.66 19.39
CA LYS A 122 35.74 58.43 20.16
C LYS A 122 34.52 57.50 20.12
N GLU A 123 33.32 58.02 20.37
CA GLU A 123 32.08 57.22 20.32
C GLU A 123 31.84 56.62 18.93
N ILE A 124 32.05 57.40 17.86
CA ILE A 124 31.89 56.90 16.48
C ILE A 124 32.88 55.78 16.17
N LYS A 125 34.14 55.91 16.61
CA LYS A 125 35.15 54.87 16.42
C LYS A 125 34.78 53.58 17.17
N GLU A 126 34.28 53.69 18.40
CA GLU A 126 33.79 52.53 19.15
C GLU A 126 32.57 51.89 18.48
N ILE A 127 31.59 52.69 18.03
CA ILE A 127 30.41 52.21 17.28
C ILE A 127 30.84 51.45 16.01
N TYR A 128 31.79 51.99 15.25
CA TYR A 128 32.32 51.35 14.05
C TYR A 128 32.98 49.99 14.37
N ASN A 129 33.87 49.97 15.36
CA ASN A 129 34.59 48.74 15.74
C ASN A 129 33.64 47.65 16.26
N ILE A 130 32.69 48.02 17.13
CA ILE A 130 31.73 47.08 17.69
C ILE A 130 30.76 46.58 16.60
N ASN A 131 30.34 47.45 15.67
CA ASN A 131 29.51 47.02 14.53
C ASN A 131 30.24 46.02 13.62
N LEU A 132 31.54 46.22 13.35
CA LEU A 132 32.32 45.24 12.59
C LEU A 132 32.37 43.87 13.31
N GLU A 133 32.63 43.87 14.62
CA GLU A 133 32.64 42.64 15.41
C GLU A 133 31.26 41.96 15.42
N LEU A 134 30.19 42.75 15.53
CA LEU A 134 28.81 42.26 15.47
C LEU A 134 28.46 41.59 14.14
N ILE A 135 28.86 42.18 13.02
CA ILE A 135 28.61 41.62 11.69
C ILE A 135 29.31 40.27 11.55
N LEU A 136 30.59 40.21 11.93
CA LEU A 136 31.39 38.99 11.84
C LEU A 136 30.80 37.87 12.71
N GLU A 137 30.48 38.17 13.97
CA GLU A 137 29.90 37.17 14.88
C GLU A 137 28.49 36.75 14.45
N SER A 138 27.69 37.68 13.90
CA SER A 138 26.37 37.38 13.36
C SER A 138 26.43 36.48 12.14
N ASP A 139 27.36 36.75 11.21
CA ASP A 139 27.56 35.91 10.02
C ASP A 139 28.03 34.50 10.41
N LEU A 140 28.99 34.39 11.31
CA LEU A 140 29.46 33.10 11.83
C LEU A 140 28.31 32.31 12.49
N PHE A 141 27.49 32.97 13.29
CA PHE A 141 26.35 32.32 13.94
C PHE A 141 25.28 31.88 12.94
N ILE A 142 24.91 32.74 11.98
CA ILE A 142 23.94 32.42 10.92
C ILE A 142 24.44 31.23 10.09
N GLU A 143 25.72 31.22 9.70
CA GLU A 143 26.32 30.13 8.93
C GLU A 143 26.29 28.80 9.71
N GLN A 144 26.64 28.83 11.00
CA GLN A 144 26.58 27.65 11.87
C GLN A 144 25.16 27.10 11.96
N GLN A 145 24.15 27.97 12.14
CA GLN A 145 22.76 27.56 12.16
C GLN A 145 22.37 26.91 10.82
N ILE A 146 22.70 27.54 9.69
CA ILE A 146 22.40 27.02 8.34
C ILE A 146 23.03 25.64 8.15
N LYS A 147 24.27 25.45 8.59
CA LYS A 147 24.98 24.18 8.49
C LYS A 147 24.30 23.08 9.33
N LEU A 148 23.92 23.38 10.57
CA LEU A 148 23.20 22.45 11.45
C LEU A 148 21.84 22.07 10.86
N PHE A 149 21.09 23.05 10.36
CA PHE A 149 19.80 22.82 9.73
C PHE A 149 19.94 21.97 8.47
N ASN A 150 20.86 22.31 7.56
CA ASN A 150 21.11 21.56 6.33
C ASN A 150 21.51 20.11 6.61
N LYS A 151 22.29 19.85 7.66
CA LYS A 151 22.65 18.49 8.07
C LYS A 151 21.39 17.69 8.45
N THR A 152 20.53 18.24 9.29
CA THR A 152 19.26 17.61 9.71
C THR A 152 18.32 17.41 8.52
N GLN A 153 18.20 18.41 7.64
CA GLN A 153 17.40 18.32 6.43
C GLN A 153 17.89 17.25 5.46
N ASN A 154 19.21 17.10 5.33
CA ASN A 154 19.78 16.05 4.49
C ASN A 154 19.38 14.66 5.01
N SER A 155 19.39 14.45 6.33
CA SER A 155 18.91 13.20 6.94
C SER A 155 17.43 12.93 6.61
N TYR A 156 16.55 13.94 6.70
CA TYR A 156 15.15 13.78 6.30
C TYR A 156 14.99 13.44 4.83
N LYS A 157 15.74 14.10 3.93
CA LYS A 157 15.75 13.77 2.49
C LYS A 157 16.19 12.34 2.24
N THR A 158 17.26 11.88 2.90
CA THR A 158 17.73 10.49 2.78
C THR A 158 16.64 9.50 3.22
N ILE A 159 15.96 9.75 4.34
CA ILE A 159 14.86 8.91 4.82
C ILE A 159 13.71 8.89 3.81
N GLN A 160 13.32 10.04 3.26
CA GLN A 160 12.26 10.12 2.24
C GLN A 160 12.62 9.29 0.99
N TYR A 161 13.86 9.37 0.50
CA TYR A 161 14.29 8.59 -0.65
C TYR A 161 14.31 7.08 -0.37
N ILE A 162 14.79 6.66 0.80
CA ILE A 162 14.77 5.25 1.20
C ILE A 162 13.32 4.74 1.29
N LEU A 163 12.43 5.52 1.90
CA LEU A 163 11.03 5.15 2.06
C LEU A 163 10.32 5.05 0.71
N PHE A 164 10.61 5.97 -0.21
CA PHE A 164 10.12 5.93 -1.58
C PHE A 164 10.62 4.69 -2.33
N LEU A 165 11.92 4.36 -2.21
CA LEU A 165 12.49 3.15 -2.83
C LEU A 165 11.79 1.88 -2.32
N VAL A 166 11.58 1.78 -1.00
CA VAL A 166 10.87 0.66 -0.38
C VAL A 166 9.44 0.54 -0.90
N LEU A 167 8.73 1.67 -1.05
CA LEU A 167 7.39 1.69 -1.64
C LEU A 167 7.38 1.15 -3.07
N VAL A 168 8.34 1.56 -3.90
CA VAL A 168 8.46 1.06 -5.28
C VAL A 168 8.70 -0.46 -5.29
N LEU A 169 9.60 -0.97 -4.43
CA LEU A 169 9.87 -2.41 -4.33
C LEU A 169 8.64 -3.19 -3.87
N LEU A 170 7.89 -2.69 -2.89
CA LEU A 170 6.64 -3.31 -2.44
C LEU A 170 5.59 -3.36 -3.54
N LEU A 171 5.50 -2.30 -4.34
CA LEU A 171 4.55 -2.20 -5.45
C LEU A 171 4.90 -3.19 -6.56
N LEU A 172 6.19 -3.34 -6.90
CA LEU A 172 6.68 -4.38 -7.82
C LEU A 172 6.35 -5.78 -7.30
N TYR A 173 6.62 -6.04 -6.02
CA TYR A 173 6.29 -7.32 -5.39
C TYR A 173 4.79 -7.62 -5.47
N LEU A 174 3.94 -6.62 -5.18
CA LEU A 174 2.49 -6.76 -5.28
C LEU A 174 2.04 -7.10 -6.71
N PHE A 175 2.64 -6.47 -7.73
CA PHE A 175 2.38 -6.81 -9.14
C PHE A 175 2.75 -8.26 -9.46
N THR A 176 3.90 -8.76 -9.00
CA THR A 176 4.28 -10.15 -9.19
C THR A 176 3.25 -11.10 -8.57
N GLN A 177 2.79 -10.82 -7.35
CA GLN A 177 1.76 -11.62 -6.67
C GLN A 177 0.42 -11.59 -7.41
N LEU A 178 -0.01 -10.43 -7.91
CA LEU A 178 -1.23 -10.31 -8.71
C LEU A 178 -1.14 -11.11 -10.02
N LYS A 179 0.01 -11.09 -10.69
CA LYS A 179 0.22 -11.85 -11.93
C LYS A 179 0.05 -13.36 -11.70
N ILE A 180 0.57 -13.87 -10.58
CA ILE A 180 0.42 -15.28 -10.19
C ILE A 180 -1.06 -15.64 -10.01
N VAL A 181 -1.79 -14.85 -9.19
CA VAL A 181 -3.22 -15.06 -8.96
C VAL A 181 -4.04 -14.99 -10.26
N MET A 182 -3.70 -14.06 -11.15
CA MET A 182 -4.36 -13.93 -12.46
C MET A 182 -4.17 -15.19 -13.31
N ASN A 183 -2.95 -15.73 -13.36
CA ASN A 183 -2.64 -16.95 -14.10
C ASN A 183 -3.44 -18.14 -13.57
N PHE A 184 -3.51 -18.29 -12.25
CA PHE A 184 -4.33 -19.30 -11.60
C PHE A 184 -5.81 -19.15 -11.98
N ILE A 185 -6.39 -17.95 -11.84
CA ILE A 185 -7.81 -17.70 -12.16
C ILE A 185 -8.09 -18.01 -13.63
N GLN A 186 -7.22 -17.61 -14.55
CA GLN A 186 -7.38 -17.88 -15.97
C GLN A 186 -7.39 -19.38 -16.27
N LYS A 187 -6.43 -20.14 -15.71
CA LYS A 187 -6.38 -21.61 -15.86
C LYS A 187 -7.60 -22.28 -15.21
N PHE A 188 -7.95 -21.87 -14.00
CA PHE A 188 -9.13 -22.37 -13.29
C PHE A 188 -10.40 -22.16 -14.12
N LEU A 189 -10.60 -20.95 -14.66
CA LEU A 189 -11.76 -20.63 -15.49
C LEU A 189 -11.74 -21.39 -16.81
N SER A 190 -10.58 -21.54 -17.46
CA SER A 190 -10.49 -22.31 -18.71
C SER A 190 -10.81 -23.78 -18.49
N THR A 191 -10.25 -24.40 -17.44
CA THR A 191 -10.53 -25.81 -17.12
C THR A 191 -11.98 -26.00 -16.68
N SER A 192 -12.51 -25.10 -15.85
CA SER A 192 -13.93 -25.14 -15.46
C SER A 192 -14.84 -25.00 -16.68
N LYS A 193 -14.52 -24.08 -17.60
CA LYS A 193 -15.27 -23.90 -18.84
C LYS A 193 -15.16 -25.13 -19.74
N GLU A 194 -13.98 -25.74 -19.86
CA GLU A 194 -13.78 -26.96 -20.63
C GLU A 194 -14.66 -28.11 -20.09
N ILE A 195 -14.71 -28.28 -18.76
CA ILE A 195 -15.56 -29.28 -18.10
C ILE A 195 -17.05 -29.02 -18.36
N ILE A 196 -17.50 -27.76 -18.33
CA ILE A 196 -18.92 -27.41 -18.49
C ILE A 196 -19.35 -27.41 -19.97
N SER A 197 -18.47 -26.98 -20.89
CA SER A 197 -18.81 -26.78 -22.30
C SER A 197 -18.60 -28.01 -23.17
N ASN A 198 -17.71 -28.92 -22.78
CA ASN A 198 -17.67 -30.24 -23.39
C ASN A 198 -18.73 -31.10 -22.72
N SER A 199 -19.78 -31.47 -23.45
CA SER A 199 -20.80 -32.44 -23.02
C SER A 199 -20.24 -33.85 -22.75
N SER A 200 -18.92 -34.03 -22.94
CA SER A 200 -18.20 -35.26 -22.70
C SER A 200 -17.59 -35.26 -21.29
N ILE A 201 -18.04 -36.16 -20.42
CA ILE A 201 -17.51 -36.33 -19.05
C ILE A 201 -16.30 -37.28 -19.04
N LYS A 202 -15.49 -37.23 -20.09
CA LYS A 202 -14.30 -38.07 -20.17
C LYS A 202 -13.37 -37.71 -19.03
N THR A 203 -12.93 -38.71 -18.25
CA THR A 203 -11.97 -38.63 -17.12
C THR A 203 -11.38 -37.23 -16.95
N LEU A 204 -12.12 -36.41 -16.22
CA LEU A 204 -11.84 -34.99 -16.07
C LEU A 204 -10.39 -34.84 -15.59
N LYS A 205 -9.59 -34.05 -16.31
CA LYS A 205 -8.18 -33.89 -16.00
C LYS A 205 -8.01 -32.93 -14.81
N PRO A 206 -7.13 -33.26 -13.85
CA PRO A 206 -6.79 -32.34 -12.78
C PRO A 206 -6.12 -31.08 -13.35
N LEU A 207 -6.30 -29.96 -12.65
CA LEU A 207 -5.46 -28.79 -12.80
C LEU A 207 -4.04 -29.17 -12.38
N ASP A 208 -3.07 -28.90 -13.25
CA ASP A 208 -1.65 -28.98 -12.91
C ASP A 208 -1.06 -27.57 -12.96
N ILE A 209 -0.84 -27.01 -11.78
CA ILE A 209 -0.25 -25.71 -11.57
C ILE A 209 0.91 -25.89 -10.59
N GLN A 210 2.14 -25.88 -11.11
CA GLN A 210 3.33 -25.80 -10.26
C GLN A 210 3.42 -24.43 -9.58
N GLU A 211 2.78 -24.26 -8.42
CA GLU A 211 2.81 -23.01 -7.67
C GLU A 211 3.11 -23.16 -6.18
N SER A 212 3.82 -22.15 -5.65
CA SER A 212 4.36 -22.10 -4.28
C SER A 212 3.48 -21.34 -3.29
N ASN A 213 2.32 -20.84 -3.73
CA ASN A 213 1.41 -20.08 -2.87
C ASN A 213 0.41 -21.04 -2.22
N ASN A 214 0.55 -21.28 -0.90
CA ASN A 214 -0.28 -22.23 -0.16
C ASN A 214 -1.79 -22.07 -0.40
N GLU A 215 -2.30 -20.85 -0.52
CA GLU A 215 -3.74 -20.63 -0.74
C GLU A 215 -4.18 -21.03 -2.16
N ILE A 216 -3.31 -20.88 -3.16
CA ILE A 216 -3.57 -21.33 -4.53
C ILE A 216 -3.46 -22.85 -4.60
N PHE A 217 -2.44 -23.42 -3.96
CA PHE A 217 -2.24 -24.86 -3.85
C PHE A 217 -3.44 -25.55 -3.19
N GLU A 218 -3.96 -25.00 -2.10
CA GLU A 218 -5.15 -25.55 -1.43
C GLU A 218 -6.41 -25.46 -2.31
N ALA A 219 -6.57 -24.38 -3.08
CA ALA A 219 -7.68 -24.24 -4.03
C ALA A 219 -7.57 -25.24 -5.19
N GLU A 220 -6.36 -25.45 -5.70
CA GLU A 220 -6.04 -26.46 -6.72
C GLU A 220 -6.30 -27.88 -6.20
N GLU A 221 -5.84 -28.21 -4.99
CA GLU A 221 -6.04 -29.52 -4.37
C GLU A 221 -7.53 -29.82 -4.18
N ASN A 222 -8.30 -28.85 -3.65
CA ASN A 222 -9.74 -29.00 -3.47
C ASN A 222 -10.47 -29.20 -4.81
N PHE A 223 -10.07 -28.46 -5.86
CA PHE A 223 -10.62 -28.65 -7.19
C PHE A 223 -10.29 -30.05 -7.72
N ASN A 224 -9.03 -30.48 -7.61
CA ASN A 224 -8.59 -31.80 -8.07
C ASN A 224 -9.27 -32.94 -7.31
N LEU A 225 -9.56 -32.76 -6.01
CA LEU A 225 -10.36 -33.71 -5.23
C LEU A 225 -11.80 -33.80 -5.73
N LEU A 226 -12.43 -32.68 -6.09
CA LEU A 226 -13.77 -32.66 -6.70
C LEU A 226 -13.76 -33.41 -8.04
N ILE A 227 -12.78 -33.12 -8.89
CA ILE A 227 -12.58 -33.79 -10.17
C ILE A 227 -12.43 -35.30 -10.01
N LYS A 228 -11.59 -35.74 -9.05
CA LYS A 228 -11.40 -37.15 -8.72
C LYS A 228 -12.71 -37.80 -8.25
N LYS A 229 -13.49 -37.12 -7.41
CA LYS A 229 -14.77 -37.62 -6.89
C LYS A 229 -15.82 -37.75 -8.00
N ILE A 230 -15.85 -36.82 -8.95
CA ILE A 230 -16.72 -36.91 -10.12
C ILE A 230 -16.34 -38.14 -10.96
N ASN A 231 -15.06 -38.28 -11.31
CA ASN A 231 -14.57 -39.42 -12.10
C ASN A 231 -14.87 -40.76 -11.41
N SER A 232 -14.61 -40.88 -10.11
CA SER A 232 -14.91 -42.11 -9.36
C SER A 232 -16.39 -42.41 -9.29
N SER A 233 -17.24 -41.38 -9.25
CA SER A 233 -18.70 -41.56 -9.23
C SER A 233 -19.21 -42.07 -10.57
N ILE A 234 -18.68 -41.57 -11.68
CA ILE A 234 -19.01 -42.04 -13.04
C ILE A 234 -18.59 -43.50 -13.21
N GLU A 235 -17.36 -43.83 -12.81
CA GLU A 235 -16.84 -45.20 -12.85
C GLU A 235 -17.70 -46.14 -11.99
N SER A 236 -18.05 -45.72 -10.77
CA SER A 236 -18.91 -46.50 -9.87
C SER A 236 -20.31 -46.71 -10.45
N SER A 237 -20.90 -45.69 -11.08
CA SER A 237 -22.20 -45.79 -11.74
C SER A 237 -22.15 -46.74 -12.94
N SER A 238 -21.15 -46.62 -13.80
CA SER A 238 -20.96 -47.52 -14.96
C SER A 238 -20.82 -48.97 -14.51
N ASN A 239 -19.96 -49.23 -13.51
CA ASN A 239 -19.79 -50.56 -12.94
C ASN A 239 -21.09 -51.09 -12.32
N SER A 240 -21.83 -50.25 -11.57
CA SER A 240 -23.09 -50.65 -10.92
C SER A 240 -24.17 -51.00 -11.96
N MET A 241 -24.26 -50.24 -13.05
CA MET A 241 -25.18 -50.53 -14.15
C MET A 241 -24.82 -51.85 -14.83
N GLU A 242 -23.54 -52.15 -14.99
CA GLU A 242 -23.11 -53.43 -15.55
C GLU A 242 -23.39 -54.62 -14.63
N TYR A 243 -23.17 -54.48 -13.32
CA TYR A 243 -23.58 -55.51 -12.35
C TYR A 243 -25.09 -55.72 -12.32
N THR A 244 -25.86 -54.64 -12.40
CA THR A 244 -27.33 -54.70 -12.44
C THR A 244 -27.78 -55.41 -13.71
N TYR A 245 -27.19 -55.10 -14.86
CA TYR A 245 -27.47 -55.75 -16.14
C TYR A 245 -27.23 -57.27 -16.07
N LYS A 246 -26.06 -57.69 -15.60
CA LYS A 246 -25.72 -59.12 -15.40
C LYS A 246 -26.67 -59.82 -14.42
N SER A 247 -27.09 -59.11 -13.37
CA SER A 247 -28.04 -59.67 -12.39
C SER A 247 -29.44 -59.84 -12.98
N LEU A 248 -29.88 -58.89 -13.81
CA LEU A 248 -31.16 -58.97 -14.51
C LEU A 248 -31.19 -60.16 -15.50
N GLU A 249 -30.10 -60.40 -16.23
CA GLU A 249 -29.97 -61.57 -17.12
C GLU A 249 -30.12 -62.90 -16.37
N ILE A 250 -29.53 -63.01 -15.16
CA ILE A 250 -29.71 -64.18 -14.30
C ILE A 250 -31.17 -64.33 -13.83
N VAL A 251 -31.83 -63.22 -13.49
CA VAL A 251 -33.24 -63.24 -13.07
C VAL A 251 -34.15 -63.64 -14.24
N GLU A 252 -33.88 -63.14 -15.44
CA GLU A 252 -34.58 -63.49 -16.68
C GLU A 252 -34.51 -65.00 -16.92
N GLN A 253 -33.31 -65.59 -16.87
CA GLN A 253 -33.10 -67.03 -17.01
C GLN A 253 -33.85 -67.84 -15.93
N ASN A 254 -33.87 -67.35 -14.69
CA ASN A 254 -34.59 -68.02 -13.60
C ASN A 254 -36.12 -67.99 -13.81
N ILE A 255 -36.65 -66.91 -14.38
CA ILE A 255 -38.07 -66.80 -14.72
C ILE A 255 -38.41 -67.73 -15.89
N GLU A 256 -37.59 -67.79 -16.93
CA GLU A 256 -37.78 -68.74 -18.05
C GLU A 256 -37.80 -70.19 -17.55
N ASN A 257 -36.81 -70.57 -16.74
CA ASN A 257 -36.76 -71.91 -16.14
C ASN A 257 -38.01 -72.21 -15.29
N LEU A 258 -38.55 -71.21 -14.57
CA LEU A 258 -39.76 -71.36 -13.76
C LEU A 258 -41.01 -71.55 -14.65
N VAL A 259 -41.11 -70.80 -15.75
CA VAL A 259 -42.19 -70.93 -16.73
C VAL A 259 -42.16 -72.33 -17.38
N GLU A 260 -40.98 -72.80 -17.80
CA GLU A 260 -40.80 -74.16 -18.31
C GLU A 260 -41.20 -75.24 -17.29
N LEU A 261 -40.80 -75.07 -16.02
CA LEU A 261 -41.17 -75.98 -14.94
C LEU A 261 -42.70 -76.02 -14.75
N ILE A 262 -43.36 -74.88 -14.78
CA ILE A 262 -44.83 -74.79 -14.69
C ILE A 262 -45.49 -75.51 -15.86
N TYR A 263 -44.98 -75.37 -17.09
CA TYR A 263 -45.50 -76.09 -18.25
C TYR A 263 -45.27 -77.61 -18.13
N ALA A 264 -44.08 -78.05 -17.72
CA ALA A 264 -43.75 -79.46 -17.55
C ALA A 264 -44.55 -80.13 -16.42
N MET A 265 -44.86 -79.41 -15.34
CA MET A 265 -45.70 -79.91 -14.25
C MET A 265 -47.19 -80.00 -14.62
N ASN A 266 -47.63 -79.31 -15.68
CA ASN A 266 -49.05 -79.07 -15.94
C ASN A 266 -49.60 -79.74 -17.23
N GLU A 267 -48.96 -80.77 -17.77
CA GLU A 267 -49.41 -81.47 -18.98
C GLU A 267 -50.85 -82.05 -18.89
N ASN A 268 -51.49 -82.13 -17.72
CA ASN A 268 -52.83 -82.74 -17.55
C ASN A 268 -53.84 -82.05 -16.61
N SER A 269 -53.62 -80.83 -16.09
CA SER A 269 -54.58 -80.18 -15.17
C SER A 269 -55.07 -78.78 -15.60
N ARG A 270 -56.39 -78.62 -15.70
CA ARG A 270 -57.09 -77.33 -15.94
C ARG A 270 -57.27 -76.54 -14.64
N ASP A 271 -56.19 -76.24 -13.92
CA ASP A 271 -56.28 -75.48 -12.67
C ASP A 271 -56.27 -73.95 -12.92
N LYS A 272 -57.33 -73.28 -12.45
CA LYS A 272 -57.56 -71.84 -12.65
C LYS A 272 -56.62 -70.97 -11.80
N GLU A 273 -56.11 -71.51 -10.68
CA GLU A 273 -55.15 -70.78 -9.83
C GLU A 273 -53.74 -70.78 -10.44
N LEU A 274 -53.36 -71.87 -11.11
CA LEU A 274 -52.07 -71.98 -11.80
C LEU A 274 -51.96 -70.98 -12.96
N ARG A 275 -53.03 -70.81 -13.75
CA ARG A 275 -53.10 -69.79 -14.81
C ARG A 275 -52.92 -68.37 -14.30
N LYS A 276 -53.47 -68.04 -13.12
CA LYS A 276 -53.25 -66.72 -12.51
C LYS A 276 -51.79 -66.50 -12.09
N LYS A 277 -51.10 -67.58 -11.66
CA LYS A 277 -49.68 -67.52 -11.30
C LYS A 277 -48.81 -67.41 -12.56
N GLU A 278 -49.16 -68.12 -13.63
CA GLU A 278 -48.56 -67.98 -14.97
C GLU A 278 -48.71 -66.55 -15.49
N ASP A 279 -49.92 -65.98 -15.47
CA ASP A 279 -50.17 -64.59 -15.88
C ASP A 279 -49.33 -63.58 -15.05
N ALA A 280 -49.21 -63.80 -13.74
CA ALA A 280 -48.39 -62.94 -12.87
C ALA A 280 -46.88 -63.05 -13.16
N ILE A 281 -46.40 -64.25 -13.53
CA ILE A 281 -45.00 -64.48 -13.93
C ILE A 281 -44.72 -63.84 -15.29
N ILE A 282 -45.62 -63.98 -16.26
CA ILE A 282 -45.53 -63.33 -17.58
C ILE A 282 -45.51 -61.81 -17.41
N GLN A 283 -46.38 -61.25 -16.58
CA GLN A 283 -46.37 -59.81 -16.29
C GLN A 283 -45.04 -59.38 -15.65
N SER A 284 -44.51 -60.17 -14.70
CA SER A 284 -43.21 -59.89 -14.08
C SER A 284 -42.06 -59.93 -15.09
N PHE A 285 -42.13 -60.84 -16.07
CA PHE A 285 -41.17 -60.95 -17.16
C PHE A 285 -41.24 -59.73 -18.11
N GLU A 286 -42.44 -59.28 -18.47
CA GLU A 286 -42.64 -58.07 -19.29
C GLU A 286 -42.14 -56.81 -18.57
N GLU A 287 -42.41 -56.68 -17.26
CA GLU A 287 -41.91 -55.58 -16.44
C GLU A 287 -40.38 -55.61 -16.29
N LEU A 288 -39.79 -56.81 -16.17
CA LEU A 288 -38.33 -57.02 -16.17
C LEU A 288 -37.71 -56.60 -17.51
N GLY A 289 -38.27 -57.06 -18.63
CA GLY A 289 -37.79 -56.70 -19.97
C GLY A 289 -37.89 -55.19 -20.24
N SER A 290 -38.96 -54.54 -19.77
CA SER A 290 -39.11 -53.08 -19.80
C SER A 290 -38.01 -52.37 -18.99
N SER A 291 -37.68 -52.89 -17.81
CA SER A 291 -36.64 -52.34 -16.93
C SER A 291 -35.23 -52.56 -17.50
N MET A 292 -34.97 -53.73 -18.07
CA MET A 292 -33.73 -54.08 -18.79
C MET A 292 -33.49 -53.11 -19.94
N LYS A 293 -34.52 -52.84 -20.76
CA LYS A 293 -34.45 -51.89 -21.87
C LYS A 293 -34.15 -50.46 -21.40
N LYS A 294 -34.78 -50.03 -20.29
CA LYS A 294 -34.48 -48.72 -19.68
C LYS A 294 -33.03 -48.65 -19.20
N LEU A 295 -32.50 -49.70 -18.57
CA LEU A 295 -31.12 -49.75 -18.07
C LEU A 295 -30.11 -49.71 -19.23
N ILE A 296 -30.35 -50.44 -20.32
CA ILE A 296 -29.52 -50.42 -21.52
C ILE A 296 -29.48 -49.01 -22.12
N ASN A 297 -30.65 -48.36 -22.27
CA ASN A 297 -30.71 -46.99 -22.77
C ASN A 297 -29.91 -46.03 -21.88
N LEU A 298 -30.05 -46.17 -20.56
CA LEU A 298 -29.32 -45.33 -19.60
C LEU A 298 -27.81 -45.58 -19.66
N LYS A 299 -27.37 -46.83 -19.89
CA LYS A 299 -25.96 -47.18 -20.07
C LYS A 299 -25.41 -46.56 -21.34
N ASN A 300 -26.15 -46.67 -22.44
CA ASN A 300 -25.77 -46.07 -23.72
C ASN A 300 -25.70 -44.55 -23.62
N GLU A 301 -26.65 -43.89 -22.95
CA GLU A 301 -26.60 -42.45 -22.70
C GLU A 301 -25.36 -42.05 -21.87
N LEU A 302 -25.01 -42.85 -20.85
CA LEU A 302 -23.81 -42.62 -20.05
C LEU A 302 -22.53 -42.84 -20.87
N ASP A 303 -22.47 -43.91 -21.66
CA ASP A 303 -21.33 -44.22 -22.52
C ASP A 303 -21.17 -43.20 -23.64
N ASP A 304 -22.26 -42.65 -24.20
CA ASP A 304 -22.26 -41.55 -25.17
C ASP A 304 -21.73 -40.26 -24.53
N LEU A 305 -22.12 -39.97 -23.29
CA LEU A 305 -21.56 -38.87 -22.50
C LEU A 305 -20.07 -39.07 -22.21
N ILE A 306 -19.56 -40.30 -22.15
CA ILE A 306 -18.13 -40.56 -21.93
C ILE A 306 -17.36 -40.53 -23.26
N SER A 307 -17.98 -41.01 -24.34
CA SER A 307 -17.33 -41.31 -25.63
C SER A 307 -17.44 -40.21 -26.68
N TYR A 308 -18.22 -39.14 -26.47
CA TYR A 308 -18.35 -38.02 -27.41
C TYR A 308 -16.99 -37.37 -27.73
N THR A 309 -16.31 -37.90 -28.75
CA THR A 309 -15.16 -37.32 -29.42
C THR A 309 -15.68 -36.39 -30.51
N LYS A 310 -15.38 -35.10 -30.41
CA LYS A 310 -15.41 -34.26 -31.60
C LYS A 310 -14.36 -34.80 -32.58
N SER A 311 -14.83 -35.23 -33.75
CA SER A 311 -14.11 -35.07 -35.01
C SER A 311 -13.74 -33.61 -35.25
#